data_AF-A0A0F5R6D9-F1
#
_entry.id   AF-A0A0F5R6D9-F1
#
_cell.length_a   1.000
_cell.length_b   1.000
_cell.length_c   1.000
_cell.angle_alpha   90.00
_cell.angle_beta   90.00
_cell.angle_gamma   90.00
#
_symmetry.space_group_name_H-M   'P 1'
#
loop_
_entity.id
_entity.type
_entity.pdbx_description
1 polymer ?
#
loop_
_entity_poly.entity_id
_entity_poly.type
_entity_poly.pdbx_seq_one_letter_code
_entity_poly.pdbx_strand_id
1 'polypeptide(L)'
;MNVFKEVADIQTADMLQLPVPKAYFHNVSVPPSEFQRDMVADLARRAEQVRAKQVEPHEDNMLTITNDGRKLALDQRLANPMLPDDEGSKVSACADNVYRYWEEHQEQRLTQLVFCDLSIPKQDGSFNVYDELRRKLMEKGIPPEEITYIHDANTEIKKKELFAKVRNGQVRILLGSTFKMGAGTNVQTKLIALHDLDCPWRPRDLEQRSGRIIRQGNQNSDVHIFRYVTENTLDAYLYQTLENKQRFISQIMTSKSPVRSAEDIDETALSYAEVKALATGNPYIKEKMDLDIQVSKLKLLKANHLSQRYALEDRLLKMLPQQIKSTEERIVGYEQDAALFLRSKANVQEESEESKFPGMVIKDFTYTERTAAGAALMDACKGMTSLDPQEIGSYRGFSLWLSFDSFGKEYKATLRGALGHMVTLGADASGNISRINNALSDLPAKLAYCREQLVTLRQQMETAKEQIAAPFEKEQELQTKAARLAEPNTLLNMDKRENEAVDSVPDEEPEAPERRAMGRER
;
A
#
# COMPACT_ATOMS: atom_id res chain seq x y z
N MET A 1 -9.01 8.63 11.86
CA MET A 1 -7.86 8.77 10.95
C MET A 1 -8.18 9.51 9.64
N ASN A 2 -9.45 9.61 9.18
CA ASN A 2 -9.78 10.42 7.98
C ASN A 2 -9.53 11.92 8.13
N VAL A 3 -9.69 12.48 9.34
CA VAL A 3 -9.47 13.92 9.62
C VAL A 3 -8.03 14.37 9.34
N PHE A 4 -7.03 13.51 9.56
CA PHE A 4 -5.62 13.86 9.28
C PHE A 4 -5.36 14.09 7.78
N LYS A 5 -6.16 13.45 6.92
CA LYS A 5 -6.07 13.55 5.46
C LYS A 5 -6.71 14.82 4.88
N GLU A 6 -7.60 15.46 5.63
CA GLU A 6 -8.22 16.72 5.21
C GLU A 6 -7.29 17.93 5.43
N VAL A 7 -6.23 17.75 6.23
CA VAL A 7 -5.31 18.82 6.64
C VAL A 7 -3.84 18.60 6.27
N ALA A 8 -3.45 17.40 5.82
CA ALA A 8 -2.07 17.06 5.48
C ALA A 8 -1.95 16.53 4.05
N ASP A 9 -1.12 17.19 3.23
CA ASP A 9 -0.66 16.71 1.93
C ASP A 9 0.67 15.97 2.14
N ILE A 10 0.63 14.63 2.08
CA ILE A 10 1.80 13.77 2.31
C ILE A 10 2.14 13.07 1.00
N GLN A 11 3.32 13.36 0.47
CA GLN A 11 3.90 12.62 -0.63
C GLN A 11 5.00 11.70 -0.09
N THR A 12 4.83 10.39 -0.29
CA THR A 12 5.86 9.40 0.07
C THR A 12 6.89 9.27 -1.06
N ALA A 13 8.07 8.71 -0.75
CA ALA A 13 9.12 8.51 -1.74
C ALA A 13 8.65 7.71 -2.97
N ASP A 14 7.77 6.73 -2.74
CA ASP A 14 7.17 5.89 -3.79
C ASP A 14 6.27 6.67 -4.74
N MET A 15 5.65 7.76 -4.27
CA MET A 15 4.83 8.66 -5.10
C MET A 15 5.69 9.58 -5.96
N LEU A 16 6.89 9.92 -5.50
CA LEU A 16 7.78 10.91 -6.12
C LEU A 16 8.72 10.30 -7.18
N GLN A 17 8.90 8.97 -7.20
CA GLN A 17 9.74 8.24 -8.16
C GLN A 17 11.09 8.92 -8.46
N LEU A 18 11.76 9.42 -7.42
CA LEU A 18 13.01 10.15 -7.57
C LEU A 18 14.13 9.18 -8.01
N PRO A 19 15.07 9.62 -8.87
CA PRO A 19 16.24 8.82 -9.23
C PRO A 19 17.19 8.71 -8.03
N VAL A 20 17.02 7.64 -7.26
CA VAL A 20 17.84 7.27 -6.10
C VAL A 20 18.46 5.89 -6.32
N PRO A 21 19.60 5.58 -5.70
CA PRO A 21 20.20 4.25 -5.83
C PRO A 21 19.32 3.17 -5.20
N LYS A 22 19.41 1.96 -5.74
CA LYS A 22 18.76 0.77 -5.20
C LYS A 22 19.52 0.29 -3.97
N ALA A 23 18.83 0.17 -2.84
CA ALA A 23 19.43 -0.25 -1.58
C ALA A 23 19.25 -1.75 -1.34
N TYR A 24 20.35 -2.43 -0.97
CA TYR A 24 20.34 -3.81 -0.49
C TYR A 24 20.59 -3.81 1.01
N PHE A 25 19.62 -4.33 1.76
CA PHE A 25 19.72 -4.48 3.21
C PHE A 25 20.36 -5.83 3.55
N HIS A 26 21.39 -5.79 4.40
CA HIS A 26 22.15 -6.94 4.86
C HIS A 26 22.06 -7.02 6.39
N ASN A 27 21.45 -8.07 6.90
CA ASN A 27 21.36 -8.30 8.34
C ASN A 27 22.50 -9.24 8.75
N VAL A 28 23.45 -8.75 9.54
CA VAL A 28 24.62 -9.50 10.00
C VAL A 28 24.41 -9.87 11.45
N SER A 29 24.18 -11.16 11.69
CA SER A 29 24.01 -11.74 13.02
C SER A 29 25.34 -12.29 13.52
N VAL A 30 25.70 -12.00 14.76
CA VAL A 30 26.86 -12.59 15.44
C VAL A 30 26.45 -13.29 16.73
N PRO A 31 27.04 -14.45 17.05
CA PRO A 31 26.76 -15.13 18.31
C PRO A 31 27.34 -14.34 19.49
N PRO A 32 26.69 -14.35 20.66
CA PRO A 32 27.22 -13.71 21.86
C PRO A 32 28.39 -14.51 22.45
N SER A 33 29.38 -13.78 22.96
CA SER A 33 30.47 -14.37 23.75
C SER A 33 29.93 -15.04 25.03
N GLU A 34 30.73 -15.92 25.66
CA GLU A 34 30.33 -16.51 26.95
C GLU A 34 30.09 -15.44 28.02
N PHE A 35 30.93 -14.41 28.06
CA PHE A 35 30.76 -13.28 28.97
C PHE A 35 29.48 -12.49 28.68
N GLN A 36 29.15 -12.24 27.41
CA GLN A 36 27.91 -11.56 27.05
C GLN A 36 26.68 -12.37 27.46
N ARG A 37 26.69 -13.70 27.26
CA ARG A 37 25.59 -14.57 27.69
C ARG A 37 25.36 -14.51 29.19
N ASP A 38 26.42 -14.61 29.99
CA ASP A 38 26.32 -14.54 31.45
C ASP A 38 25.82 -13.16 31.93
N MET A 39 26.36 -12.09 31.35
CA MET A 39 25.93 -10.73 31.68
C MET A 39 24.49 -10.43 31.26
N VAL A 40 23.99 -10.99 30.15
CA VAL A 40 22.57 -10.89 29.78
C VAL A 40 21.69 -11.63 30.80
N ALA A 41 22.10 -12.81 31.27
CA ALA A 41 21.38 -13.55 32.30
C ALA A 41 21.34 -12.77 33.65
N ASP A 42 22.41 -12.06 33.99
CA ASP A 42 22.42 -11.16 35.15
C ASP A 42 21.45 -9.98 34.99
N LEU A 43 21.40 -9.36 33.81
CA LEU A 43 20.43 -8.29 33.52
C LEU A 43 18.98 -8.77 33.64
N ALA A 44 18.68 -10.02 33.27
CA ALA A 44 17.37 -10.60 33.47
C ALA A 44 17.01 -10.72 34.96
N ARG A 45 17.95 -11.22 35.79
CA ARG A 45 17.78 -11.29 37.26
C ARG A 45 17.57 -9.90 37.88
N ARG A 46 18.34 -8.89 37.45
CA ARG A 46 18.16 -7.49 37.88
C ARG A 46 16.77 -6.97 37.51
N ALA A 47 16.29 -7.26 36.31
CA ALA A 47 14.96 -6.83 35.86
C ALA A 47 13.83 -7.46 36.69
N GLU A 48 13.96 -8.74 37.05
CA GLU A 48 13.01 -9.43 37.94
C GLU A 48 12.96 -8.80 39.34
N GLN A 49 14.12 -8.48 39.91
CA GLN A 49 14.20 -7.82 41.23
C GLN A 49 13.54 -6.44 41.23
N VAL A 50 13.78 -5.64 40.19
CA VAL A 50 13.13 -4.32 40.01
C VAL A 50 11.62 -4.49 39.85
N ARG A 51 11.15 -5.48 39.05
CA ARG A 51 9.72 -5.79 38.89
C ARG A 51 9.07 -6.24 40.20
N ALA A 52 9.77 -7.04 40.99
CA ALA A 52 9.31 -7.52 42.28
C ALA A 52 9.36 -6.43 43.38
N LYS A 53 9.72 -5.18 43.05
CA LYS A 53 9.91 -4.07 43.98
C LYS A 53 10.89 -4.43 45.12
N GLN A 54 11.88 -5.30 44.84
CA GLN A 54 12.92 -5.73 45.80
C GLN A 54 14.11 -4.77 45.84
N VAL A 55 14.19 -3.84 44.88
CA VAL A 55 15.25 -2.85 44.74
C VAL A 55 14.61 -1.49 44.55
N GLU A 56 15.18 -0.47 45.20
CA GLU A 56 14.66 0.89 45.09
C GLU A 56 15.00 1.50 43.72
N PRO A 57 14.10 2.29 43.08
CA PRO A 57 14.31 2.81 41.73
C PRO A 57 15.57 3.67 41.50
N HIS A 58 16.14 4.22 42.58
CA HIS A 58 17.36 5.02 42.53
C HIS A 58 18.64 4.18 42.62
N GLU A 59 18.54 2.94 43.10
CA GLU A 59 19.64 1.96 43.11
C GLU A 59 19.73 1.24 41.77
N ASP A 60 18.60 0.71 41.28
CA ASP A 60 18.49 0.13 39.96
C ASP A 60 17.08 0.30 39.39
N ASN A 61 16.97 0.43 38.08
CA ASN A 61 15.69 0.55 37.40
C ASN A 61 15.76 0.04 35.96
N MET A 62 14.58 -0.14 35.35
CA MET A 62 14.47 -0.67 34.00
C MET A 62 15.20 0.18 32.94
N LEU A 63 15.34 1.49 33.12
CA LEU A 63 16.07 2.34 32.18
C LEU A 63 17.59 2.10 32.26
N THR A 64 18.13 1.95 33.47
CA THR A 64 19.54 1.59 33.70
C THR A 64 19.84 0.22 33.12
N ILE A 65 19.04 -0.80 33.45
CA ILE A 65 19.18 -2.17 32.95
C ILE A 65 19.12 -2.19 31.41
N THR A 66 18.18 -1.45 30.83
CA THR A 66 18.05 -1.34 29.37
C THR A 66 19.29 -0.69 28.75
N ASN A 67 19.83 0.37 29.35
CA ASN A 67 21.04 1.01 28.84
C ASN A 67 22.28 0.09 28.96
N ASP A 68 22.38 -0.69 30.04
CA ASP A 68 23.46 -1.66 30.22
C ASP A 68 23.36 -2.79 29.19
N GLY A 69 22.16 -3.33 28.96
CA GLY A 69 21.93 -4.33 27.92
C GLY A 69 22.23 -3.81 26.51
N ARG A 70 21.98 -2.53 26.23
CA ARG A 70 22.38 -1.88 24.96
C ARG A 70 23.89 -1.81 24.77
N LYS A 71 24.62 -1.44 25.83
CA LYS A 71 26.09 -1.41 25.80
C LYS A 71 26.65 -2.82 25.60
N LEU A 72 26.12 -3.79 26.34
CA LEU A 72 26.54 -5.19 26.28
C LEU A 72 26.31 -5.80 24.88
N ALA A 73 25.15 -5.51 24.27
CA ALA A 73 24.83 -5.94 22.92
C ALA A 73 25.79 -5.35 21.86
N LEU A 74 26.37 -4.18 22.12
CA LEU A 74 27.35 -3.56 21.23
C LEU A 74 28.77 -4.12 21.45
N ASP A 75 29.29 -4.06 22.68
CA ASP A 75 30.59 -4.63 23.06
C ASP A 75 30.66 -4.81 24.60
N GLN A 76 31.07 -5.99 25.07
CA GLN A 76 31.20 -6.30 26.50
C GLN A 76 32.16 -5.36 27.25
N ARG A 77 33.17 -4.82 26.57
CA ARG A 77 34.16 -3.91 27.15
C ARG A 77 33.60 -2.53 27.51
N LEU A 78 32.40 -2.21 27.01
CA LEU A 78 31.67 -1.01 27.45
C LEU A 78 31.10 -1.16 28.86
N ALA A 79 30.90 -2.40 29.32
CA ALA A 79 30.54 -2.69 30.71
C ALA A 79 31.79 -2.85 31.57
N ASN A 80 32.81 -3.57 31.08
CA ASN A 80 34.09 -3.70 31.77
C ASN A 80 35.28 -3.70 30.79
N PRO A 81 36.10 -2.62 30.76
CA PRO A 81 37.24 -2.50 29.84
C PRO A 81 38.33 -3.57 29.97
N MET A 82 38.37 -4.33 31.07
CA MET A 82 39.37 -5.40 31.28
C MET A 82 38.98 -6.72 30.59
N LEU A 83 37.76 -6.84 30.07
CA LEU A 83 37.34 -8.03 29.34
C LEU A 83 38.11 -8.18 28.02
N PRO A 84 38.38 -9.42 27.57
CA PRO A 84 39.09 -9.65 26.33
C PRO A 84 38.30 -9.15 25.11
N ASP A 85 39.03 -8.84 24.03
CA ASP A 85 38.47 -8.65 22.70
C ASP A 85 37.93 -9.99 22.18
N ASP A 86 36.82 -9.94 21.45
CA ASP A 86 36.20 -11.12 20.83
C ASP A 86 36.24 -10.96 19.30
N GLU A 87 36.91 -11.90 18.63
CA GLU A 87 36.98 -11.97 17.17
C GLU A 87 35.59 -12.20 16.56
N GLY A 88 34.66 -12.83 17.29
CA GLY A 88 33.27 -13.01 16.88
C GLY A 88 32.36 -11.79 17.13
N SER A 89 32.88 -10.70 17.70
CA SER A 89 32.06 -9.54 18.04
C SER A 89 31.50 -8.80 16.83
N LYS A 90 30.43 -8.02 17.05
CA LYS A 90 29.87 -7.11 16.05
C LYS A 90 30.90 -6.15 15.47
N VAL A 91 31.82 -5.66 16.30
CA VAL A 91 32.85 -4.69 15.88
C VAL A 91 33.81 -5.36 14.90
N SER A 92 34.19 -6.62 15.15
CA SER A 92 34.99 -7.43 14.23
C SER A 92 34.26 -7.71 12.92
N ALA A 93 33.00 -8.16 12.97
CA ALA A 93 32.19 -8.40 11.77
C ALA A 93 31.95 -7.11 10.95
N CYS A 94 31.85 -5.96 11.62
CA CYS A 94 31.80 -4.66 10.95
C CYS A 94 33.14 -4.31 10.30
N ALA A 95 34.27 -4.52 10.98
CA ALA A 95 35.59 -4.30 10.42
C ALA A 95 35.83 -5.15 9.16
N ASP A 96 35.40 -6.41 9.17
CA ASP A 96 35.51 -7.33 8.03
C ASP A 96 34.74 -6.84 6.81
N ASN A 97 33.48 -6.44 6.98
CA ASN A 97 32.67 -5.91 5.89
C ASN A 97 33.20 -4.57 5.38
N VAL A 98 33.60 -3.66 6.28
CA VAL A 98 34.16 -2.37 5.89
C VAL A 98 35.46 -2.57 5.09
N TYR A 99 36.32 -3.49 5.53
CA TYR A 99 37.55 -3.84 4.82
C TYR A 99 37.25 -4.44 3.44
N ARG A 100 36.31 -5.39 3.36
CA ARG A 100 35.92 -6.03 2.11
C ARG A 100 35.47 -5.00 1.06
N TYR A 101 34.55 -4.09 1.40
CA TYR A 101 34.12 -3.04 0.46
C TYR A 101 35.22 -2.02 0.18
N TRP A 102 36.13 -1.78 1.12
CA TRP A 102 37.28 -0.91 0.91
C TRP A 102 38.25 -1.50 -0.13
N GLU A 103 38.52 -2.80 -0.06
CA GLU A 103 39.39 -3.54 -0.99
C GLU A 103 38.73 -3.69 -2.36
N GLU A 104 37.49 -4.19 -2.42
CA GLU A 104 36.74 -4.40 -3.68
C GLU A 104 36.60 -3.11 -4.51
N HIS A 105 36.53 -1.95 -3.86
CA HIS A 105 36.27 -0.65 -4.52
C HIS A 105 37.46 0.32 -4.42
N GLN A 106 38.69 -0.21 -4.29
CA GLN A 106 39.90 0.60 -4.14
C GLN A 106 40.15 1.52 -5.33
N GLU A 107 39.93 1.05 -6.57
CA GLU A 107 40.14 1.83 -7.80
C GLU A 107 39.26 3.08 -7.87
N GLN A 108 37.99 2.94 -7.49
CA GLN A 108 36.99 4.01 -7.53
C GLN A 108 37.06 4.95 -6.31
N ARG A 109 37.81 4.52 -5.27
CA ARG A 109 37.91 5.17 -3.97
C ARG A 109 36.53 5.44 -3.35
N LEU A 110 35.66 4.44 -3.37
CA LEU A 110 34.33 4.55 -2.76
C LEU A 110 34.43 4.68 -1.24
N THR A 111 33.41 5.31 -0.66
CA THR A 111 33.36 5.70 0.74
C THR A 111 32.23 5.02 1.50
N GLN A 112 32.38 4.90 2.81
CA GLN A 112 31.51 4.16 3.71
C GLN A 112 31.20 4.98 4.96
N LEU A 113 29.99 4.83 5.50
CA LEU A 113 29.59 5.42 6.78
C LEU A 113 29.41 4.33 7.83
N VAL A 114 29.89 4.60 9.04
CA VAL A 114 29.65 3.73 10.20
C VAL A 114 28.96 4.54 11.28
N PHE A 115 27.77 4.11 11.68
CA PHE A 115 26.96 4.73 12.71
C PHE A 115 27.08 3.99 14.04
N CYS A 116 27.40 4.72 15.10
CA CYS A 116 27.43 4.23 16.48
C CYS A 116 27.06 5.36 17.46
N ASP A 117 25.96 5.24 18.19
CA ASP A 117 25.47 6.25 19.14
C ASP A 117 25.95 6.05 20.57
N LEU A 118 26.16 4.80 20.99
CA LEU A 118 26.40 4.44 22.40
C LEU A 118 27.83 4.68 22.90
N SER A 119 28.84 4.65 22.02
CA SER A 119 30.26 4.60 22.41
C SER A 119 31.07 5.76 21.82
N ILE A 120 30.63 6.98 22.05
CA ILE A 120 31.33 8.18 21.57
C ILE A 120 32.67 8.33 22.30
N PRO A 121 33.78 8.63 21.59
CA PRO A 121 35.10 8.84 22.21
C PRO A 121 35.05 9.89 23.34
N LYS A 122 35.62 9.55 24.50
CA LYS A 122 35.79 10.45 25.64
C LYS A 122 37.27 10.74 25.85
N GLN A 123 37.60 11.92 26.40
CA GLN A 123 38.98 12.32 26.67
C GLN A 123 39.63 11.57 27.85
N ASP A 124 38.85 10.76 28.58
CA ASP A 124 39.27 10.09 29.81
C ASP A 124 40.00 8.75 29.57
N GLY A 125 40.31 8.41 28.31
CA GLY A 125 41.01 7.16 27.94
C GLY A 125 40.20 5.88 28.12
N SER A 126 38.93 6.00 28.52
CA SER A 126 38.00 4.87 28.62
C SER A 126 37.76 4.20 27.27
N PHE A 127 37.52 2.88 27.30
CA PHE A 127 37.23 2.09 26.10
C PHE A 127 36.10 2.69 25.26
N ASN A 128 36.31 2.76 23.94
CA ASN A 128 35.28 3.14 23.00
C ASN A 128 35.38 2.34 21.70
N VAL A 129 34.22 2.14 21.06
CA VAL A 129 34.08 1.29 19.86
C VAL A 129 34.67 1.96 18.62
N TYR A 130 34.77 3.30 18.60
CA TYR A 130 35.35 4.03 17.46
C TYR A 130 36.83 3.75 17.31
N ASP A 131 37.58 3.88 18.41
CA ASP A 131 39.02 3.61 18.43
C ASP A 131 39.31 2.13 18.23
N GLU A 132 38.47 1.26 18.78
CA GLU A 132 38.58 -0.17 18.56
C GLU A 132 38.33 -0.57 17.10
N LEU A 133 37.29 -0.03 16.46
CA LEU A 133 37.03 -0.26 15.05
C LEU A 133 38.19 0.28 14.21
N ARG A 134 38.70 1.48 14.53
CA ARG A 134 39.88 2.04 13.85
C ARG A 134 41.10 1.15 14.00
N ARG A 135 41.38 0.64 15.20
CA ARG A 135 42.48 -0.30 15.46
C ARG A 135 42.37 -1.54 14.57
N LYS A 136 41.20 -2.20 14.55
CA LYS A 136 40.96 -3.39 13.73
C LYS A 136 41.08 -3.11 12.23
N LEU A 137 40.61 -1.95 11.76
CA LEU A 137 40.74 -1.55 10.35
C LEU A 137 42.22 -1.28 9.98
N MET A 138 43.00 -0.67 10.87
CA MET A 138 44.43 -0.45 10.67
C MET A 138 45.23 -1.76 10.67
N GLU A 139 44.88 -2.71 11.55
CA GLU A 139 45.48 -4.05 11.58
C GLU A 139 45.24 -4.82 10.27
N LYS A 140 44.10 -4.59 9.61
CA LYS A 140 43.80 -5.12 8.28
C LYS A 140 44.53 -4.39 7.13
N GLY A 141 45.23 -3.30 7.43
CA GLY A 141 46.06 -2.57 6.46
C GLY A 141 45.40 -1.31 5.86
N ILE A 142 44.26 -0.85 6.41
CA ILE A 142 43.66 0.41 5.95
C ILE A 142 44.49 1.59 6.50
N PRO A 143 44.89 2.55 5.65
CA PRO A 143 45.68 3.69 6.09
C PRO A 143 44.91 4.57 7.10
N PRO A 144 45.54 5.02 8.19
CA PRO A 144 44.88 5.80 9.24
C PRO A 144 44.34 7.15 8.75
N GLU A 145 44.88 7.71 7.67
CA GLU A 145 44.41 8.93 7.02
C GLU A 145 43.07 8.77 6.28
N GLU A 146 42.68 7.54 5.93
CA GLU A 146 41.42 7.27 5.25
C GLU A 146 40.24 7.06 6.23
N ILE A 147 40.55 6.94 7.52
CA ILE A 147 39.60 6.74 8.61
C ILE A 147 39.46 8.04 9.40
N THR A 148 38.26 8.58 9.53
CA THR A 148 38.05 9.83 10.28
C THR A 148 36.77 9.79 11.12
N TYR A 149 36.79 10.52 12.24
CA TYR A 149 35.63 10.67 13.11
C TYR A 149 34.92 12.01 12.84
N ILE A 150 33.59 12.01 12.83
CA ILE A 150 32.83 13.27 12.74
C ILE A 150 33.06 14.17 13.96
N HIS A 151 33.42 13.58 15.10
CA HIS A 151 33.64 14.25 16.38
C HIS A 151 34.91 15.12 16.40
N ASP A 152 35.87 14.85 15.51
CA ASP A 152 37.08 15.68 15.39
C ASP A 152 36.77 17.02 14.68
N ALA A 153 35.70 17.05 13.89
CA ALA A 153 35.22 18.23 13.16
C ALA A 153 34.22 19.04 14.01
N ASN A 154 34.74 19.78 14.98
CA ASN A 154 33.91 20.55 15.93
C ASN A 154 33.36 21.89 15.40
N THR A 155 33.82 22.37 14.25
CA THR A 155 33.35 23.62 13.63
C THR A 155 32.67 23.34 12.30
N GLU A 156 31.72 24.19 11.88
CA GLU A 156 31.04 24.02 10.58
C GLU A 156 32.00 24.03 9.40
N ILE A 157 33.08 24.83 9.48
CA ILE A 157 34.13 24.89 8.46
C ILE A 157 34.83 23.53 8.34
N LYS A 158 35.30 22.98 9.47
CA LYS A 158 35.94 21.65 9.51
C LYS A 158 35.00 20.54 9.05
N LYS A 159 33.70 20.62 9.36
CA LYS A 159 32.70 19.67 8.86
C LYS A 159 32.54 19.75 7.35
N LYS A 160 32.44 20.95 6.78
CA LYS A 160 32.36 21.14 5.32
C LYS A 160 33.60 20.60 4.60
N GLU A 161 34.79 20.86 5.16
CA GLU A 161 36.05 20.30 4.65
C GLU A 161 36.06 18.78 4.72
N LEU A 162 35.70 18.19 5.86
CA LEU A 162 35.59 16.75 6.03
C LEU A 162 34.61 16.14 5.02
N PHE A 163 33.43 16.73 4.84
CA PHE A 163 32.45 16.25 3.86
C PHE A 163 32.96 16.36 2.42
N ALA A 164 33.75 17.38 2.08
CA ALA A 164 34.40 17.48 0.79
C ALA A 164 35.46 16.37 0.60
N LYS A 165 36.25 16.07 1.64
CA LYS A 165 37.22 14.96 1.62
C LYS A 165 36.55 13.60 1.41
N VAL A 166 35.40 13.37 2.05
CA VAL A 166 34.60 12.15 1.86
C VAL A 166 34.03 12.08 0.44
N ARG A 167 33.40 13.14 -0.06
CA ARG A 167 32.87 13.15 -1.45
C ARG A 167 33.92 12.87 -2.51
N ASN A 168 35.17 13.32 -2.28
CA ASN A 168 36.28 13.10 -3.21
C ASN A 168 36.94 11.70 -3.05
N GLY A 169 36.64 10.97 -1.97
CA GLY A 169 37.25 9.67 -1.66
C GLY A 169 38.64 9.78 -1.03
N GLN A 170 38.98 10.93 -0.44
CA GLN A 170 40.20 11.09 0.37
C GLN A 170 40.02 10.43 1.74
N VAL A 171 38.87 10.65 2.37
CA VAL A 171 38.43 9.90 3.56
C VAL A 171 37.45 8.85 3.08
N ARG A 172 37.81 7.57 3.24
CA ARG A 172 36.98 6.45 2.76
C ARG A 172 36.06 5.91 3.84
N ILE A 173 36.37 6.10 5.11
CA ILE A 173 35.58 5.58 6.22
C ILE A 173 35.31 6.73 7.19
N LEU A 174 34.03 7.11 7.32
CA LEU A 174 33.58 8.13 8.26
C LEU A 174 32.74 7.49 9.36
N LEU A 175 33.22 7.58 10.60
CA LEU A 175 32.50 7.12 11.78
C LEU A 175 31.77 8.29 12.45
N GLY A 176 30.53 8.08 12.91
CA GLY A 176 29.84 9.09 13.68
C GLY A 176 28.49 8.69 14.27
N SER A 177 28.00 9.50 15.19
CA SER A 177 26.69 9.31 15.79
C SER A 177 25.58 9.91 14.94
N THR A 178 24.38 9.34 15.05
CA THR A 178 23.14 9.86 14.47
C THR A 178 22.96 11.32 14.83
N PHE A 179 23.25 11.76 16.05
CA PHE A 179 23.05 13.16 16.43
C PHE A 179 24.01 14.13 15.71
N LYS A 180 25.25 13.72 15.43
CA LYS A 180 26.24 14.56 14.74
C LYS A 180 26.12 14.48 13.22
N MET A 181 25.52 13.41 12.68
CA MET A 181 25.33 13.16 11.25
C MET A 181 23.85 13.22 10.79
N GLY A 182 22.93 13.50 11.72
CA GLY A 182 21.47 13.35 11.56
C GLY A 182 20.77 14.46 10.80
N ALA A 183 21.39 15.63 10.65
CA ALA A 183 20.90 16.69 9.75
C ALA A 183 22.05 17.36 9.00
N GLY A 184 21.88 17.60 7.69
CA GLY A 184 22.79 18.44 6.89
C GLY A 184 24.08 17.80 6.39
N THR A 185 24.30 16.49 6.58
CA THR A 185 25.49 15.78 6.07
C THR A 185 25.36 15.48 4.58
N ASN A 186 26.15 16.14 3.74
CA ASN A 186 26.18 15.96 2.28
C ASN A 186 27.48 15.22 1.88
N VAL A 187 27.44 13.89 1.91
CA VAL A 187 28.58 12.99 1.66
C VAL A 187 28.25 11.86 0.67
N GLN A 188 27.12 11.94 -0.01
CA GLN A 188 26.53 10.84 -0.77
C GLN A 188 27.27 10.47 -2.07
N THR A 189 28.12 11.34 -2.62
CA THR A 189 28.64 11.22 -4.00
C THR A 189 29.31 9.88 -4.32
N LYS A 190 30.13 9.35 -3.40
CA LYS A 190 30.86 8.09 -3.58
C LYS A 190 30.45 7.01 -2.56
N LEU A 191 29.28 7.16 -1.95
CA LEU A 191 28.88 6.29 -0.85
C LEU A 191 28.41 4.94 -1.36
N ILE A 192 29.06 3.84 -0.93
CA ILE A 192 28.71 2.47 -1.36
C ILE A 192 28.07 1.65 -0.25
N ALA A 193 28.53 1.84 0.99
CA ALA A 193 28.07 1.09 2.14
C ALA A 193 27.76 1.98 3.35
N LEU A 194 26.73 1.61 4.10
CA LEU A 194 26.36 2.17 5.39
C LEU A 194 26.29 1.04 6.41
N HIS A 195 26.86 1.25 7.59
CA HIS A 195 26.96 0.27 8.66
C HIS A 195 26.31 0.79 9.94
N ASP A 196 25.21 0.18 10.35
CA ASP A 196 24.53 0.43 11.62
C ASP A 196 25.05 -0.56 12.68
N LEU A 197 26.03 -0.13 13.48
CA LEU A 197 26.58 -0.94 14.58
C LEU A 197 25.61 -1.06 15.77
N ASP A 198 24.79 -0.03 15.99
CA ASP A 198 23.80 0.01 17.06
C ASP A 198 22.42 0.47 16.58
N CYS A 199 21.41 -0.01 17.29
CA CYS A 199 20.01 0.31 17.04
C CYS A 199 19.58 1.57 17.83
N PRO A 200 19.06 2.61 17.16
CA PRO A 200 18.46 3.76 17.83
C PRO A 200 17.03 3.46 18.32
N TRP A 201 16.43 4.36 19.09
CA TRP A 201 15.10 4.20 19.68
C TRP A 201 13.94 4.68 18.79
N ARG A 202 14.25 5.44 17.73
CA ARG A 202 13.26 6.11 16.88
C ARG A 202 13.43 5.61 15.44
N PRO A 203 12.35 5.17 14.77
CA PRO A 203 12.44 4.72 13.37
C PRO A 203 12.98 5.80 12.43
N ARG A 204 12.63 7.08 12.69
CA ARG A 204 13.16 8.26 11.99
C ARG A 204 14.69 8.26 11.94
N ASP A 205 15.36 7.84 13.01
CA ASP A 205 16.81 7.91 13.09
C ASP A 205 17.44 6.95 12.06
N LEU A 206 16.94 5.72 11.94
CA LEU A 206 17.39 4.76 10.92
C LEU A 206 17.04 5.21 9.49
N GLU A 207 15.86 5.79 9.31
CA GLU A 207 15.46 6.37 8.03
C GLU A 207 16.37 7.54 7.63
N GLN A 208 16.74 8.41 8.59
CA GLN A 208 17.68 9.50 8.38
C GLN A 208 19.10 9.03 8.07
N ARG A 209 19.57 7.96 8.73
CA ARG A 209 20.85 7.30 8.42
C ARG A 209 20.81 6.77 6.98
N SER A 210 19.81 5.98 6.64
CA SER A 210 19.62 5.41 5.29
C SER A 210 19.44 6.50 4.22
N GLY A 211 18.78 7.61 4.54
CA GLY A 211 18.67 8.78 3.67
C GLY A 211 19.99 9.52 3.39
N ARG A 212 21.12 9.10 4.00
CA ARG A 212 22.47 9.57 3.64
C ARG A 212 23.05 8.85 2.44
N ILE A 213 22.63 7.60 2.23
CA ILE A 213 23.10 6.76 1.13
C ILE A 213 22.08 6.69 0.01
N ILE A 214 20.79 6.54 0.34
CA ILE A 214 19.65 6.53 -0.58
C ILE A 214 19.27 7.99 -0.90
N ARG A 215 20.11 8.67 -1.68
CA ARG A 215 19.93 10.08 -1.98
C ARG A 215 20.39 10.41 -3.39
N GLN A 216 19.71 11.38 -4.01
CA GLN A 216 20.13 11.96 -5.29
C GLN A 216 21.56 12.50 -5.22
N GLY A 217 22.31 12.29 -6.29
CA GLY A 217 23.70 12.71 -6.42
C GLY A 217 24.73 11.68 -5.92
N ASN A 218 24.32 10.49 -5.53
CA ASN A 218 25.20 9.33 -5.42
C ASN A 218 25.56 8.82 -6.83
N GLN A 219 26.83 8.54 -7.10
CA GLN A 219 27.31 8.04 -8.39
C GLN A 219 27.06 6.54 -8.56
N ASN A 220 26.86 5.81 -7.47
CA ASN A 220 26.56 4.38 -7.49
C ASN A 220 25.09 4.14 -7.77
N SER A 221 24.77 3.16 -8.63
CA SER A 221 23.38 2.70 -8.88
C SER A 221 22.85 1.83 -7.74
N ASP A 222 23.76 1.11 -7.08
CA ASP A 222 23.47 0.10 -6.08
C ASP A 222 24.24 0.44 -4.80
N VAL A 223 23.57 0.34 -3.65
CA VAL A 223 24.14 0.67 -2.35
C VAL A 223 23.79 -0.38 -1.30
N HIS A 224 24.64 -0.53 -0.29
CA HIS A 224 24.52 -1.60 0.70
C HIS A 224 24.34 -1.03 2.11
N ILE A 225 23.34 -1.51 2.84
CA ILE A 225 23.06 -1.09 4.22
C ILE A 225 23.17 -2.32 5.12
N PHE A 226 24.17 -2.32 6.00
CA PHE A 226 24.47 -3.39 6.94
C PHE A 226 23.92 -3.06 8.32
N ARG A 227 23.16 -3.99 8.90
CA ARG A 227 22.69 -3.91 10.29
C ARG A 227 23.30 -5.05 11.08
N TYR A 228 24.04 -4.71 12.13
CA TYR A 228 24.72 -5.68 12.98
C TYR A 228 23.89 -5.97 14.22
N VAL A 229 23.75 -7.25 14.53
CA VAL A 229 22.94 -7.76 15.65
C VAL A 229 23.71 -8.83 16.40
N THR A 230 23.62 -8.81 17.74
CA THR A 230 24.16 -9.87 18.59
C THR A 230 22.98 -10.73 19.02
N GLU A 231 23.04 -12.03 18.72
CA GLU A 231 21.98 -12.98 19.06
C GLU A 231 21.79 -13.09 20.56
N ASN A 232 20.55 -13.33 21.00
CA ASN A 232 20.15 -13.47 22.39
C ASN A 232 20.54 -12.26 23.27
N THR A 233 20.54 -11.06 22.70
CA THR A 233 20.79 -9.81 23.44
C THR A 233 19.62 -8.83 23.32
N LEU A 234 19.76 -7.66 23.95
CA LEU A 234 18.74 -6.62 23.97
C LEU A 234 18.46 -5.99 22.58
N ASP A 235 19.26 -6.28 21.55
CA ASP A 235 18.97 -5.85 20.18
C ASP A 235 17.59 -6.30 19.70
N ALA A 236 17.19 -7.53 20.04
CA ALA A 236 15.89 -8.10 19.65
C ALA A 236 14.74 -7.22 20.13
N TYR A 237 14.83 -6.76 21.38
CA TYR A 237 13.85 -5.90 22.00
C TYR A 237 13.80 -4.51 21.35
N LEU A 238 14.96 -3.95 20.96
CA LEU A 238 15.02 -2.64 20.30
C LEU A 238 14.40 -2.68 18.91
N TYR A 239 14.76 -3.67 18.09
CA TYR A 239 14.19 -3.81 16.75
C TYR A 239 12.70 -4.16 16.79
N GLN A 240 12.24 -4.93 17.78
CA GLN A 240 10.80 -5.12 18.04
C GLN A 240 10.09 -3.79 18.36
N THR A 241 10.72 -2.96 19.20
CA THR A 241 10.17 -1.65 19.55
C THR A 241 10.08 -0.74 18.32
N LEU A 242 11.09 -0.78 17.46
CA LEU A 242 11.07 -0.05 16.19
C LEU A 242 10.01 -0.58 15.22
N GLU A 243 9.87 -1.89 15.08
CA GLU A 243 8.84 -2.54 14.25
C GLU A 243 7.44 -2.05 14.66
N ASN A 244 7.12 -2.09 15.95
CA ASN A 244 5.82 -1.67 16.47
C ASN A 244 5.55 -0.18 16.21
N LYS A 245 6.55 0.68 16.42
CA LYS A 245 6.44 2.12 16.14
C LYS A 245 6.28 2.38 14.65
N GLN A 246 7.06 1.70 13.81
CA GLN A 246 7.01 1.87 12.37
C GLN A 246 5.64 1.45 11.84
N ARG A 247 5.12 0.28 12.23
CA ARG A 247 3.78 -0.19 11.82
C ARG A 247 2.69 0.86 12.07
N PHE A 248 2.72 1.53 13.22
CA PHE A 248 1.78 2.60 13.53
C PHE A 248 1.98 3.83 12.65
N ILE A 249 3.24 4.25 12.41
CA ILE A 249 3.56 5.35 11.50
C ILE A 249 3.08 5.05 10.08
N SER A 250 3.34 3.84 9.56
CA SER A 250 2.94 3.42 8.22
C SER A 250 1.43 3.49 8.07
N GLN A 251 0.65 3.02 9.06
CA GLN A 251 -0.83 3.12 9.05
C GLN A 251 -1.34 4.56 8.93
N ILE A 252 -0.63 5.54 9.49
CA ILE A 252 -0.98 6.96 9.39
C ILE A 252 -0.58 7.52 8.02
N MET A 253 0.61 7.15 7.53
CA MET A 253 1.21 7.69 6.30
C MET A 253 0.64 7.08 5.02
N THR A 254 0.17 5.83 5.04
CA THR A 254 -0.44 5.19 3.87
C THR A 254 -1.86 5.73 3.63
N SER A 255 -2.06 6.35 2.46
CA SER A 255 -3.33 6.93 2.02
C SER A 255 -4.49 5.92 1.86
N LYS A 256 -4.25 4.61 1.97
CA LYS A 256 -5.26 3.56 1.86
C LYS A 256 -6.13 3.49 3.14
N SER A 257 -7.41 3.14 3.01
CA SER A 257 -8.36 3.05 4.14
C SER A 257 -7.90 1.96 5.13
N PRO A 258 -7.99 2.15 6.47
CA PRO A 258 -7.51 1.17 7.46
C PRO A 258 -8.29 -0.15 7.45
N VAL A 259 -9.34 -0.27 6.63
CA VAL A 259 -10.23 -1.42 6.59
C VAL A 259 -10.45 -1.82 5.12
N ARG A 260 -9.82 -2.93 4.72
CA ARG A 260 -10.00 -3.72 3.47
C ARG A 260 -8.95 -3.67 2.35
N SER A 261 -7.74 -3.18 2.62
CA SER A 261 -6.57 -3.61 1.85
C SER A 261 -5.33 -3.60 2.74
N ALA A 262 -5.00 -4.75 3.32
CA ALA A 262 -3.73 -4.98 4.01
C ALA A 262 -2.59 -5.18 2.99
N GLU A 263 -2.52 -4.33 1.97
CA GLU A 263 -1.46 -4.39 0.96
C GLU A 263 -0.15 -3.75 1.44
N ASP A 264 -0.20 -2.87 2.43
CA ASP A 264 0.99 -2.11 2.82
C ASP A 264 1.53 -2.65 4.15
N ILE A 265 2.12 -3.85 4.10
CA ILE A 265 3.16 -4.16 5.09
C ILE A 265 4.39 -3.36 4.65
N ASP A 266 4.65 -2.26 5.35
CA ASP A 266 5.82 -1.41 5.11
C ASP A 266 7.10 -2.26 5.08
N GLU A 267 7.87 -2.16 3.99
CA GLU A 267 9.11 -2.89 3.76
C GLU A 267 10.12 -2.65 4.90
N THR A 268 10.10 -1.46 5.49
CA THR A 268 10.94 -1.14 6.65
C THR A 268 10.52 -1.89 7.91
N ALA A 269 9.21 -2.08 8.13
CA ALA A 269 8.70 -2.87 9.25
C ALA A 269 9.04 -4.36 9.08
N LEU A 270 8.97 -4.87 7.84
CA LEU A 270 9.37 -6.24 7.50
C LEU A 270 10.86 -6.47 7.77
N SER A 271 11.69 -5.50 7.37
CA SER A 271 13.13 -5.49 7.65
C SER A 271 13.44 -5.47 9.15
N TYR A 272 12.73 -4.69 9.97
CA TYR A 272 12.93 -4.70 11.43
C TYR A 272 12.50 -6.03 12.08
N ALA A 273 11.45 -6.65 11.56
CA ALA A 273 10.98 -7.94 12.02
C ALA A 273 12.01 -9.05 11.72
N GLU A 274 12.65 -9.03 10.54
CA GLU A 274 13.74 -9.95 10.18
C GLU A 274 14.94 -9.81 11.13
N VAL A 275 15.34 -8.57 11.41
CA VAL A 275 16.45 -8.26 12.31
C VAL A 275 16.14 -8.74 13.73
N LYS A 276 14.91 -8.56 14.20
CA LYS A 276 14.43 -9.11 15.48
C LYS A 276 14.49 -10.63 15.50
N ALA A 277 14.03 -11.32 14.46
CA ALA A 277 14.04 -12.78 14.40
C ALA A 277 15.47 -13.33 14.50
N LEU A 278 16.43 -12.70 13.81
CA LEU A 278 17.86 -13.03 13.94
C LEU A 278 18.36 -12.77 15.37
N ALA A 279 18.03 -11.60 15.93
CA ALA A 279 18.43 -11.22 17.28
C ALA A 279 17.92 -12.18 18.36
N THR A 280 16.75 -12.80 18.19
CA THR A 280 16.20 -13.74 19.17
C THR A 280 16.88 -15.11 19.17
N GLY A 281 17.71 -15.44 18.16
CA GLY A 281 18.39 -16.73 18.05
C GLY A 281 17.48 -17.96 17.92
N ASN A 282 16.15 -17.80 18.04
CA ASN A 282 15.17 -18.87 18.03
C ASN A 282 14.67 -19.14 16.59
N PRO A 283 14.99 -20.31 15.99
CA PRO A 283 14.59 -20.63 14.63
C PRO A 283 13.07 -20.60 14.41
N TYR A 284 12.28 -20.89 15.45
CA TYR A 284 10.81 -20.89 15.38
C TYR A 284 10.22 -19.49 15.24
N ILE A 285 10.90 -18.44 15.73
CA ILE A 285 10.44 -17.05 15.57
C ILE A 285 10.60 -16.60 14.12
N LYS A 286 11.74 -16.96 13.49
CA LYS A 286 11.98 -16.71 12.07
C LYS A 286 10.97 -17.46 11.20
N GLU A 287 10.79 -18.75 11.46
CA GLU A 287 9.82 -19.56 10.73
C GLU A 287 8.39 -19.01 10.87
N LYS A 288 7.98 -18.63 12.09
CA LYS A 288 6.69 -18.00 12.33
C LYS A 288 6.52 -16.74 11.48
N MET A 289 7.53 -15.88 11.45
CA MET A 289 7.42 -14.60 10.75
C MET A 289 7.29 -14.77 9.24
N ASP A 290 8.09 -15.66 8.66
CA ASP A 290 8.00 -16.02 7.23
C ASP A 290 6.61 -16.60 6.91
N LEU A 291 6.11 -17.49 7.76
CA LEU A 291 4.77 -18.05 7.62
C LEU A 291 3.67 -16.99 7.81
N ASP A 292 3.83 -16.03 8.73
CA ASP A 292 2.85 -14.95 8.97
C ASP A 292 2.71 -14.06 7.73
N ILE A 293 3.83 -13.72 7.07
CA ILE A 293 3.84 -12.96 5.82
C ILE A 293 3.13 -13.75 4.71
N GLN A 294 3.49 -15.02 4.54
CA GLN A 294 2.92 -15.87 3.49
C GLN A 294 1.43 -16.13 3.69
N VAL A 295 1.00 -16.44 4.92
CA VAL A 295 -0.40 -16.64 5.29
C VAL A 295 -1.20 -15.35 5.11
N SER A 296 -0.64 -14.19 5.48
CA SER A 296 -1.30 -12.90 5.28
C SER A 296 -1.54 -12.61 3.79
N LYS A 297 -0.54 -12.85 2.94
CA LYS A 297 -0.66 -12.73 1.48
C LYS A 297 -1.72 -13.67 0.90
N LEU A 298 -1.75 -14.93 1.35
CA LEU A 298 -2.73 -15.92 0.89
C LEU A 298 -4.16 -15.61 1.36
N LYS A 299 -4.33 -15.12 2.60
CA LYS A 299 -5.63 -14.65 3.11
C LYS A 299 -6.15 -13.47 2.29
N LEU A 300 -5.26 -12.56 1.86
CA LEU A 300 -5.63 -11.44 1.00
C LEU A 300 -6.16 -11.91 -0.36
N LEU A 301 -5.43 -12.83 -1.01
CA LEU A 301 -5.86 -13.41 -2.29
C LEU A 301 -7.23 -14.12 -2.15
N LYS A 302 -7.44 -14.85 -1.06
CA LYS A 302 -8.72 -15.49 -0.75
C LYS A 302 -9.83 -14.46 -0.52
N ALA A 303 -9.58 -13.38 0.21
CA ALA A 303 -10.57 -12.32 0.44
C ALA A 303 -10.95 -11.62 -0.88
N ASN A 304 -9.99 -11.36 -1.77
CA ASN A 304 -10.25 -10.80 -3.09
C ASN A 304 -11.12 -11.75 -3.93
N HIS A 305 -10.73 -13.03 -4.00
CA HIS A 305 -11.51 -14.07 -4.67
C HIS A 305 -12.96 -14.13 -4.15
N LEU A 306 -13.16 -14.13 -2.82
CA LEU A 306 -14.50 -14.12 -2.23
C LEU A 306 -15.29 -12.86 -2.58
N SER A 307 -14.66 -11.68 -2.55
CA SER A 307 -15.32 -10.42 -2.94
C SER A 307 -15.77 -10.44 -4.40
N GLN A 308 -14.92 -10.94 -5.30
CA GLN A 308 -15.27 -11.10 -6.72
C GLN A 308 -16.42 -12.08 -6.89
N ARG A 309 -16.38 -13.21 -6.17
CA ARG A 309 -17.45 -14.20 -6.19
C ARG A 309 -18.79 -13.64 -5.72
N TYR A 310 -18.82 -12.90 -4.61
CA TYR A 310 -20.05 -12.26 -4.12
C TYR A 310 -20.60 -11.20 -5.08
N ALA A 311 -19.73 -10.43 -5.74
CA ALA A 311 -20.15 -9.47 -6.76
C ALA A 311 -20.75 -10.17 -7.99
N LEU A 312 -20.16 -11.30 -8.41
CA LEU A 312 -20.71 -12.14 -9.48
C LEU A 312 -22.03 -12.80 -9.07
N GLU A 313 -22.17 -13.27 -7.84
CA GLU A 313 -23.42 -13.83 -7.30
C GLU A 313 -24.56 -12.79 -7.31
N ASP A 314 -24.31 -11.55 -6.85
CA ASP A 314 -25.33 -10.49 -6.88
C ASP A 314 -25.72 -10.14 -8.33
N ARG A 315 -24.75 -10.10 -9.24
CA ARG A 315 -25.00 -9.89 -10.68
C ARG A 315 -25.80 -11.04 -11.29
N LEU A 316 -25.53 -12.28 -10.91
CA LEU A 316 -26.21 -13.47 -11.40
C LEU A 316 -27.64 -13.58 -10.86
N LEU A 317 -27.87 -13.23 -9.60
CA LEU A 317 -29.18 -13.38 -8.95
C LEU A 317 -30.14 -12.23 -9.27
N LYS A 318 -29.64 -11.01 -9.46
CA LYS A 318 -30.48 -9.81 -9.62
C LYS A 318 -30.38 -9.19 -11.01
N MET A 319 -29.17 -8.86 -11.44
CA MET A 319 -28.97 -8.00 -12.63
C MET A 319 -29.19 -8.75 -13.95
N LEU A 320 -28.54 -9.89 -14.14
CA LEU A 320 -28.64 -10.67 -15.38
C LEU A 320 -30.06 -11.20 -15.66
N PRO A 321 -30.80 -11.77 -14.68
CA PRO A 321 -32.17 -12.23 -14.92
C PRO A 321 -33.12 -11.08 -15.29
N GLN A 322 -32.96 -9.93 -14.64
CA GLN A 322 -33.76 -8.74 -14.95
C GLN A 322 -33.47 -8.20 -16.36
N GLN A 323 -32.20 -8.17 -16.76
CA GLN A 323 -31.80 -7.77 -18.12
C GLN A 323 -32.29 -8.75 -19.19
N ILE A 324 -32.21 -10.06 -18.93
CA ILE A 324 -32.74 -11.10 -19.83
C ILE A 324 -34.24 -10.92 -20.01
N LYS A 325 -35.00 -10.82 -18.91
CA LYS A 325 -36.46 -10.64 -18.96
C LYS A 325 -36.86 -9.36 -19.73
N SER A 326 -36.21 -8.24 -19.43
CA SER A 326 -36.46 -6.97 -20.13
C SER A 326 -36.12 -7.06 -21.63
N THR A 327 -35.05 -7.79 -21.98
CA THR A 327 -34.65 -7.98 -23.38
C THR A 327 -35.62 -8.90 -24.12
N GLU A 328 -36.12 -9.96 -23.48
CA GLU A 328 -37.16 -10.85 -24.02
C GLU A 328 -38.47 -10.10 -24.29
N GLU A 329 -38.94 -9.29 -23.32
CA GLU A 329 -40.13 -8.44 -23.49
C GLU A 329 -39.95 -7.46 -24.65
N ARG A 330 -38.76 -6.86 -24.79
CA ARG A 330 -38.43 -5.98 -25.93
C ARG A 330 -38.42 -6.72 -27.26
N ILE A 331 -37.91 -7.94 -27.33
CA ILE A 331 -37.91 -8.75 -28.56
C ILE A 331 -39.35 -8.99 -29.01
N VAL A 332 -40.24 -9.39 -28.10
CA VAL A 332 -41.67 -9.61 -28.40
C VAL A 332 -42.31 -8.33 -28.96
N GLY A 333 -42.03 -7.18 -28.35
CA GLY A 333 -42.53 -5.89 -28.83
C GLY A 333 -41.98 -5.51 -30.21
N TYR A 334 -40.68 -5.70 -30.46
CA TYR A 334 -40.07 -5.45 -31.77
C TYR A 334 -40.56 -6.41 -32.85
N GLU A 335 -40.87 -7.66 -32.53
CA GLU A 335 -41.47 -8.62 -33.46
C GLU A 335 -42.86 -8.18 -33.91
N GLN A 336 -43.70 -7.72 -32.98
CA GLN A 336 -45.04 -7.19 -33.27
C GLN A 336 -44.95 -5.94 -34.15
N ASP A 337 -44.06 -5.00 -33.80
CA ASP A 337 -43.88 -3.75 -34.54
C ASP A 337 -43.27 -3.97 -35.94
N ALA A 338 -42.29 -4.87 -36.06
CA ALA A 338 -41.71 -5.23 -37.35
C ALA A 338 -42.74 -5.93 -38.25
N ALA A 339 -43.57 -6.81 -37.71
CA ALA A 339 -44.66 -7.44 -38.46
C ALA A 339 -45.72 -6.42 -38.92
N LEU A 340 -46.06 -5.45 -38.07
CA LEU A 340 -46.99 -4.36 -38.41
C LEU A 340 -46.41 -3.47 -39.52
N PHE A 341 -45.12 -3.15 -39.46
CA PHE A 341 -44.43 -2.41 -40.52
C PHE A 341 -44.33 -3.18 -41.84
N LEU A 342 -44.06 -4.49 -41.80
CA LEU A 342 -44.01 -5.33 -43.00
C LEU A 342 -45.39 -5.49 -43.66
N ARG A 343 -46.44 -5.66 -42.85
CA ARG A 343 -47.84 -5.72 -43.34
C ARG A 343 -48.27 -4.41 -43.98
N SER A 344 -47.94 -3.27 -43.36
CA SER A 344 -48.25 -1.96 -43.94
C SER A 344 -47.42 -1.64 -45.19
N LYS A 345 -46.23 -2.24 -45.34
CA LYS A 345 -45.43 -2.15 -46.57
C LYS A 345 -46.00 -3.01 -47.71
N ALA A 346 -46.51 -4.20 -47.41
CA ALA A 346 -47.08 -5.11 -48.41
C ALA A 346 -48.40 -4.59 -49.01
N ASN A 347 -49.21 -3.87 -48.23
CA ASN A 347 -50.47 -3.27 -48.70
C ASN A 347 -50.28 -2.09 -49.69
N VAL A 348 -49.05 -1.62 -49.93
CA VAL A 348 -48.73 -0.45 -50.78
C VAL A 348 -48.16 -0.87 -52.15
N GLN A 349 -48.08 -2.17 -52.44
CA GLN A 349 -47.29 -2.71 -53.54
C GLN A 349 -48.00 -2.82 -54.91
N GLU A 350 -49.20 -2.25 -55.09
CA GLU A 350 -49.93 -2.34 -56.37
C GLU A 350 -50.00 -1.06 -57.23
N GLU A 351 -49.45 0.10 -56.82
CA GLU A 351 -49.46 1.30 -57.70
C GLU A 351 -48.07 1.92 -57.89
N SER A 352 -47.57 1.80 -59.14
CA SER A 352 -46.54 2.58 -59.87
C SER A 352 -45.48 3.41 -59.11
N GLU A 353 -44.23 3.26 -59.56
CA GLU A 353 -42.97 3.79 -58.98
C GLU A 353 -42.85 5.31 -58.71
N GLU A 354 -43.87 6.13 -58.99
CA GLU A 354 -43.87 7.58 -58.73
C GLU A 354 -44.66 8.03 -57.49
N SER A 355 -45.45 7.15 -56.83
CA SER A 355 -46.15 7.48 -55.57
C SER A 355 -45.44 6.88 -54.33
N LYS A 356 -44.27 7.43 -53.99
CA LYS A 356 -43.39 6.91 -52.92
C LYS A 356 -43.81 7.25 -51.48
N PHE A 357 -45.04 7.68 -51.21
CA PHE A 357 -45.50 8.02 -49.85
C PHE A 357 -46.86 7.38 -49.53
N PRO A 358 -46.95 6.49 -48.51
CA PRO A 358 -48.17 5.72 -48.22
C PRO A 358 -49.27 6.54 -47.53
N GLY A 359 -49.16 7.87 -47.57
CA GLY A 359 -50.00 8.78 -46.81
C GLY A 359 -49.66 8.84 -45.32
N MET A 360 -49.96 9.98 -44.69
CA MET A 360 -49.82 10.17 -43.25
C MET A 360 -51.02 10.95 -42.73
N VAL A 361 -51.57 10.51 -41.60
CA VAL A 361 -52.70 11.19 -40.96
C VAL A 361 -52.16 12.12 -39.87
N ILE A 362 -52.50 13.41 -39.94
CA ILE A 362 -52.14 14.40 -38.93
C ILE A 362 -53.39 15.24 -38.62
N LYS A 363 -53.81 15.29 -37.34
CA LYS A 363 -54.98 16.05 -36.85
C LYS A 363 -56.22 15.86 -37.75
N ASP A 364 -56.55 14.60 -38.06
CA ASP A 364 -57.68 14.15 -38.88
C ASP A 364 -57.60 14.40 -40.40
N PHE A 365 -56.51 14.99 -40.90
CA PHE A 365 -56.27 15.16 -42.34
C PHE A 365 -55.28 14.12 -42.87
N THR A 366 -55.60 13.52 -44.02
CA THR A 366 -54.72 12.55 -44.71
C THR A 366 -53.89 13.27 -45.77
N TYR A 367 -52.58 13.25 -45.61
CA TYR A 367 -51.62 13.87 -46.53
C TYR A 367 -50.98 12.81 -47.41
N THR A 368 -51.10 12.94 -48.72
CA THR A 368 -50.51 12.01 -49.72
C THR A 368 -49.13 12.47 -50.23
N GLU A 369 -48.74 13.72 -49.96
CA GLU A 369 -47.44 14.27 -50.33
C GLU A 369 -46.51 14.45 -49.12
N ARG A 370 -45.22 14.13 -49.29
CA ARG A 370 -44.21 14.20 -48.21
C ARG A 370 -43.98 15.62 -47.68
N THR A 371 -43.96 16.59 -48.58
CA THR A 371 -43.76 18.03 -48.27
C THR A 371 -44.93 18.57 -47.46
N ALA A 372 -46.17 18.24 -47.88
CA ALA A 372 -47.39 18.63 -47.18
C ALA A 372 -47.51 17.97 -45.80
N ALA A 373 -47.21 16.66 -45.69
CA ALA A 373 -47.21 15.95 -44.41
C ALA A 373 -46.14 16.49 -43.45
N GLY A 374 -44.95 16.81 -43.95
CA GLY A 374 -43.86 17.41 -43.17
C GLY A 374 -44.20 18.82 -42.66
N ALA A 375 -44.86 19.64 -43.49
CA ALA A 375 -45.31 20.98 -43.09
C ALA A 375 -46.39 20.90 -42.01
N ALA A 376 -47.37 20.01 -42.17
CA ALA A 376 -48.41 19.75 -41.18
C ALA A 376 -47.84 19.22 -39.85
N LEU A 377 -46.80 18.39 -39.89
CA LEU A 377 -46.07 17.95 -38.70
C LEU A 377 -45.39 19.12 -37.97
N MET A 378 -44.75 20.02 -38.71
CA MET A 378 -44.08 21.20 -38.14
C MET A 378 -45.07 22.21 -37.56
N ASP A 379 -46.23 22.40 -38.21
CA ASP A 379 -47.29 23.26 -37.68
C ASP A 379 -47.98 22.64 -36.47
N ALA A 380 -48.08 21.31 -36.40
CA ALA A 380 -48.46 20.61 -35.18
C ALA A 380 -47.45 20.83 -34.03
N CYS A 381 -46.14 20.92 -34.33
CA CYS A 381 -45.10 21.26 -33.34
C CYS A 381 -45.22 22.70 -32.83
N LYS A 382 -45.46 23.67 -33.72
CA LYS A 382 -45.64 25.08 -33.35
C LYS A 382 -46.92 25.34 -32.55
N GLY A 383 -47.97 24.56 -32.81
CA GLY A 383 -49.24 24.64 -32.10
C GLY A 383 -49.28 23.92 -30.75
N MET A 384 -48.17 23.30 -30.32
CA MET A 384 -48.09 22.56 -29.07
C MET A 384 -47.93 23.53 -27.89
N THR A 385 -48.91 23.53 -26.97
CA THR A 385 -48.96 24.43 -25.80
C THR A 385 -48.59 23.74 -24.47
N SER A 386 -48.43 22.43 -24.47
CA SER A 386 -48.02 21.62 -23.31
C SER A 386 -46.73 20.85 -23.58
N LEU A 387 -46.00 20.51 -22.52
CA LEU A 387 -44.79 19.66 -22.60
C LEU A 387 -45.15 18.16 -22.68
N ASP A 388 -46.38 17.79 -22.33
CA ASP A 388 -46.84 16.41 -22.25
C ASP A 388 -47.03 15.78 -23.64
N PRO A 389 -46.76 14.48 -23.81
CA PRO A 389 -46.96 13.79 -25.09
C PRO A 389 -48.41 13.92 -25.59
N GLN A 390 -48.60 14.47 -26.78
CA GLN A 390 -49.90 14.60 -27.43
C GLN A 390 -49.98 13.71 -28.68
N GLU A 391 -51.06 12.95 -28.82
CA GLU A 391 -51.33 12.22 -30.07
C GLU A 391 -51.69 13.19 -31.18
N ILE A 392 -50.94 13.14 -32.27
CA ILE A 392 -51.08 14.08 -33.40
C ILE A 392 -51.54 13.39 -34.69
N GLY A 393 -51.58 12.05 -34.72
CA GLY A 393 -52.11 11.30 -35.85
C GLY A 393 -51.53 9.89 -35.96
N SER A 394 -51.47 9.34 -37.18
CA SER A 394 -50.95 7.98 -37.41
C SER A 394 -50.15 7.87 -38.70
N TYR A 395 -49.15 6.99 -38.70
CA TYR A 395 -48.29 6.71 -39.85
C TYR A 395 -48.00 5.20 -39.94
N ARG A 396 -48.34 4.58 -41.08
CA ARG A 396 -48.13 3.13 -41.33
C ARG A 396 -48.68 2.19 -40.25
N GLY A 397 -49.78 2.58 -39.60
CA GLY A 397 -50.43 1.82 -38.53
C GLY A 397 -49.85 2.07 -37.12
N PHE A 398 -48.86 2.94 -36.97
CA PHE A 398 -48.36 3.41 -35.68
C PHE A 398 -49.04 4.72 -35.28
N SER A 399 -49.44 4.84 -34.01
CA SER A 399 -49.91 6.12 -33.45
C SER A 399 -48.73 7.07 -33.28
N LEU A 400 -48.85 8.28 -33.78
CA LEU A 400 -47.82 9.31 -33.70
C LEU A 400 -48.09 10.27 -32.56
N TRP A 401 -47.13 10.35 -31.65
CA TRP A 401 -47.15 11.23 -30.49
C TRP A 401 -46.04 12.26 -30.60
N LEU A 402 -46.32 13.49 -30.18
CA LEU A 402 -45.36 14.58 -30.16
C LEU A 402 -45.08 15.00 -28.73
N SER A 403 -43.81 15.21 -28.40
CA SER A 403 -43.34 15.71 -27.11
C SER A 403 -42.19 16.69 -27.30
N PHE A 404 -42.03 17.64 -26.38
CA PHE A 404 -40.88 18.55 -26.38
C PHE A 404 -39.89 18.17 -25.26
N ASP A 405 -38.63 17.94 -25.62
CA ASP A 405 -37.56 17.68 -24.65
C ASP A 405 -36.96 19.02 -24.18
N SER A 406 -37.32 19.46 -22.98
CA SER A 406 -36.83 20.72 -22.41
C SER A 406 -35.32 20.74 -22.17
N PHE A 407 -34.68 19.58 -21.95
CA PHE A 407 -33.25 19.49 -21.70
C PHE A 407 -32.47 19.57 -23.02
N GLY A 408 -32.91 18.82 -24.03
CA GLY A 408 -32.32 18.84 -25.38
C GLY A 408 -32.71 20.06 -26.22
N LYS A 409 -33.78 20.79 -25.84
CA LYS A 409 -34.41 21.88 -26.61
C LYS A 409 -34.88 21.44 -28.01
N GLU A 410 -35.34 20.20 -28.12
CA GLU A 410 -35.71 19.58 -29.39
C GLU A 410 -37.11 18.95 -29.32
N TYR A 411 -37.82 18.96 -30.45
CA TYR A 411 -39.08 18.22 -30.59
C TYR A 411 -38.81 16.75 -30.89
N LYS A 412 -39.57 15.86 -30.26
CA LYS A 412 -39.46 14.42 -30.43
C LYS A 412 -40.80 13.84 -30.86
N ALA A 413 -40.76 13.08 -31.94
CA ALA A 413 -41.86 12.25 -32.40
C ALA A 413 -41.70 10.84 -31.82
N THR A 414 -42.73 10.32 -31.18
CA THR A 414 -42.79 8.93 -30.70
C THR A 414 -43.82 8.16 -31.51
N LEU A 415 -43.37 7.15 -32.25
CA LEU A 415 -44.22 6.21 -32.95
C LEU A 415 -44.56 5.08 -31.98
N ARG A 416 -45.83 4.99 -31.55
CA ARG A 416 -46.30 3.97 -30.62
C ARG A 416 -46.98 2.83 -31.39
N GLY A 417 -46.42 1.64 -31.26
CA GLY A 417 -47.04 0.35 -31.57
C GLY A 417 -47.15 -0.47 -30.30
N ALA A 418 -46.57 -1.67 -30.29
CA ALA A 418 -46.28 -2.43 -29.07
C ALA A 418 -45.16 -1.79 -28.23
N LEU A 419 -44.20 -1.14 -28.88
CA LEU A 419 -43.17 -0.30 -28.25
C LEU A 419 -43.27 1.14 -28.73
N GLY A 420 -42.64 2.06 -27.97
CA GLY A 420 -42.48 3.46 -28.35
C GLY A 420 -41.13 3.69 -29.03
N HIS A 421 -41.15 4.13 -30.30
CA HIS A 421 -39.95 4.46 -31.08
C HIS A 421 -39.81 5.97 -31.19
N MET A 422 -38.79 6.51 -30.52
CA MET A 422 -38.56 7.95 -30.43
C MET A 422 -37.62 8.43 -31.54
N VAL A 423 -37.97 9.56 -32.17
CA VAL A 423 -37.24 10.19 -33.26
C VAL A 423 -37.15 11.70 -33.00
N THR A 424 -35.94 12.25 -33.04
CA THR A 424 -35.72 13.70 -32.95
C THR A 424 -36.10 14.38 -34.26
N LEU A 425 -36.91 15.43 -34.17
CA LEU A 425 -37.32 16.28 -35.29
C LEU A 425 -36.37 17.48 -35.41
N GLY A 426 -36.05 17.86 -36.66
CA GLY A 426 -35.24 19.03 -36.98
C GLY A 426 -36.02 20.06 -37.80
N ALA A 427 -35.32 21.08 -38.32
CA ALA A 427 -35.94 22.20 -39.03
C ALA A 427 -36.50 21.87 -40.43
N ASP A 428 -36.08 20.75 -41.03
CA ASP A 428 -36.52 20.34 -42.37
C ASP A 428 -37.77 19.43 -42.31
N ALA A 429 -38.87 19.93 -42.87
CA ALA A 429 -40.16 19.25 -42.97
C ALA A 429 -40.08 17.90 -43.70
N SER A 430 -39.38 17.83 -44.84
CA SER A 430 -39.28 16.58 -45.62
C SER A 430 -38.26 15.60 -45.03
N GLY A 431 -37.17 16.14 -44.46
CA GLY A 431 -36.18 15.38 -43.71
C GLY A 431 -36.77 14.68 -42.48
N ASN A 432 -37.72 15.30 -41.77
CA ASN A 432 -38.40 14.70 -40.63
C ASN A 432 -39.22 13.45 -41.00
N ILE A 433 -39.95 13.49 -42.11
CA ILE A 433 -40.69 12.33 -42.62
C ILE A 433 -39.73 11.19 -43.00
N SER A 434 -38.58 11.54 -43.59
CA SER A 434 -37.54 10.56 -43.93
C SER A 434 -36.92 9.92 -42.67
N ARG A 435 -36.67 10.71 -41.61
CA ARG A 435 -36.19 10.20 -40.31
C ARG A 435 -37.17 9.25 -39.64
N ILE A 436 -38.46 9.60 -39.64
CA ILE A 436 -39.55 8.75 -39.12
C ILE A 436 -39.60 7.43 -39.91
N ASN A 437 -39.53 7.49 -41.24
CA ASN A 437 -39.56 6.29 -42.07
C ASN A 437 -38.30 5.42 -41.91
N ASN A 438 -37.13 6.02 -41.75
CA ASN A 438 -35.88 5.29 -41.48
C ASN A 438 -35.93 4.60 -40.11
N ALA A 439 -36.47 5.27 -39.09
CA ALA A 439 -36.62 4.68 -37.75
C ALA A 439 -37.51 3.44 -37.74
N LEU A 440 -38.57 3.41 -38.58
CA LEU A 440 -39.41 2.23 -38.78
C LEU A 440 -38.75 1.16 -39.68
N SER A 441 -37.97 1.59 -40.68
CA SER A 441 -37.25 0.67 -41.57
C SER A 441 -36.10 -0.06 -40.87
N ASP A 442 -35.57 0.51 -39.79
CA ASP A 442 -34.50 -0.04 -38.95
C ASP A 442 -35.00 -1.03 -37.88
N LEU A 443 -36.32 -1.20 -37.71
CA LEU A 443 -36.90 -2.12 -36.72
C LEU A 443 -36.40 -3.57 -36.85
N PRO A 444 -36.24 -4.17 -38.06
CA PRO A 444 -35.69 -5.51 -38.19
C PRO A 444 -34.22 -5.61 -37.73
N ALA A 445 -33.42 -4.56 -37.93
CA ALA A 445 -32.03 -4.53 -37.49
C ALA A 445 -31.95 -4.41 -35.95
N LYS A 446 -32.80 -3.56 -35.34
CA LYS A 446 -32.94 -3.47 -33.88
C LYS A 446 -33.40 -4.78 -33.24
N LEU A 447 -34.32 -5.50 -33.91
CA LEU A 447 -34.75 -6.83 -33.48
C LEU A 447 -33.60 -7.84 -33.50
N ALA A 448 -32.81 -7.86 -34.59
CA ALA A 448 -31.64 -8.73 -34.70
C ALA A 448 -30.61 -8.42 -33.60
N TYR A 449 -30.34 -7.14 -33.34
CA TYR A 449 -29.46 -6.69 -32.26
C TYR A 449 -29.96 -7.14 -30.88
N CYS A 450 -31.24 -6.96 -30.55
CA CYS A 450 -31.78 -7.43 -29.28
C CYS A 450 -31.69 -8.96 -29.12
N ARG A 451 -31.85 -9.73 -30.21
CA ARG A 451 -31.67 -11.19 -30.19
C ARG A 451 -30.21 -11.58 -29.93
N GLU A 452 -29.25 -10.90 -30.55
CA GLU A 452 -27.81 -11.11 -30.31
C GLU A 452 -27.42 -10.73 -28.87
N GLN A 453 -27.96 -9.62 -28.35
CA GLN A 453 -27.79 -9.25 -26.94
C GLN A 453 -28.34 -10.31 -25.99
N LEU A 454 -29.51 -10.89 -26.29
CA LEU A 454 -30.09 -11.96 -25.47
C LEU A 454 -29.18 -13.20 -25.42
N VAL A 455 -28.60 -13.60 -26.56
CA VAL A 455 -27.62 -14.69 -26.63
C VAL A 455 -26.40 -14.37 -25.77
N THR A 456 -25.88 -13.15 -25.89
CA THR A 456 -24.71 -12.68 -25.13
C THR A 456 -24.99 -12.68 -23.62
N LEU A 457 -26.15 -12.17 -23.18
CA LEU A 457 -26.55 -12.14 -21.78
C LEU A 457 -26.70 -13.55 -21.19
N ARG A 458 -27.27 -14.49 -21.96
CA ARG A 458 -27.35 -15.91 -21.56
C ARG A 458 -25.97 -16.56 -21.46
N GLN A 459 -25.07 -16.27 -22.39
CA GLN A 459 -23.68 -16.76 -22.31
C GLN A 459 -22.92 -16.18 -21.11
N GLN A 460 -23.10 -14.89 -20.80
CA GLN A 460 -22.55 -14.27 -19.60
C GLN A 460 -23.09 -14.90 -18.32
N MET A 461 -24.36 -15.30 -18.31
CA MET A 461 -24.98 -16.01 -17.19
C MET A 461 -24.35 -17.38 -16.96
N GLU A 462 -24.11 -18.16 -18.01
CA GLU A 462 -23.43 -19.46 -17.88
C GLU A 462 -21.97 -19.30 -17.47
N THR A 463 -21.24 -18.36 -18.08
CA THR A 463 -19.85 -18.07 -17.70
C THR A 463 -19.73 -17.63 -16.24
N ALA A 464 -20.66 -16.80 -15.75
CA ALA A 464 -20.68 -16.38 -14.35
C ALA A 464 -20.95 -17.54 -13.40
N LYS A 465 -21.83 -18.50 -13.76
CA LYS A 465 -22.06 -19.72 -12.96
C LYS A 465 -20.79 -20.57 -12.85
N GLU A 466 -20.06 -20.75 -13.94
CA GLU A 466 -18.79 -21.49 -13.96
C GLU A 466 -17.73 -20.82 -13.08
N GLN A 467 -17.60 -19.49 -13.17
CA GLN A 467 -16.65 -18.73 -12.37
C GLN A 467 -16.98 -18.73 -10.87
N ILE A 468 -18.27 -18.72 -10.50
CA ILE A 468 -18.69 -18.82 -9.09
C ILE A 468 -18.39 -20.21 -8.51
N ALA A 469 -18.49 -21.26 -9.34
CA ALA A 469 -18.18 -22.63 -8.94
C ALA A 469 -16.67 -22.91 -8.82
N ALA A 470 -15.82 -22.06 -9.41
CA ALA A 470 -14.38 -22.22 -9.34
C ALA A 470 -13.87 -22.05 -7.89
N PRO A 471 -13.14 -23.03 -7.33
CA PRO A 471 -12.55 -22.90 -6.02
C PRO A 471 -11.32 -21.98 -6.05
N PHE A 472 -10.95 -21.44 -4.90
CA PHE A 472 -9.71 -20.69 -4.77
C PHE A 472 -8.50 -21.64 -4.94
N GLU A 473 -7.71 -21.43 -6.00
CA GLU A 473 -6.61 -22.34 -6.39
C GLU A 473 -5.59 -22.58 -5.27
N LYS A 474 -5.35 -21.58 -4.41
CA LYS A 474 -4.36 -21.66 -3.32
C LYS A 474 -4.96 -22.01 -1.96
N GLU A 475 -6.16 -22.59 -1.94
CA GLU A 475 -6.85 -22.94 -0.70
C GLU A 475 -6.05 -23.97 0.12
N GLN A 476 -5.51 -25.01 -0.53
CA GLN A 476 -4.67 -26.01 0.16
C GLN A 476 -3.38 -25.39 0.69
N GLU A 477 -2.70 -24.57 -0.12
CA GLU A 477 -1.47 -23.87 0.31
C GLU A 477 -1.73 -22.98 1.54
N LEU A 478 -2.85 -22.24 1.54
CA LEU A 478 -3.27 -21.41 2.67
C LEU A 478 -3.53 -22.27 3.92
N GLN A 479 -4.24 -23.40 3.79
CA GLN A 479 -4.53 -24.29 4.90
C GLN A 479 -3.25 -24.91 5.48
N THR A 480 -2.36 -25.43 4.63
CA THR A 480 -1.09 -26.01 5.06
C THR A 480 -0.21 -24.98 5.77
N LYS A 481 -0.06 -23.78 5.21
CA LYS A 481 0.76 -22.73 5.81
C LYS A 481 0.13 -22.16 7.08
N ALA A 482 -1.19 -22.04 7.14
CA ALA A 482 -1.88 -21.61 8.36
C ALA A 482 -1.81 -22.65 9.48
N ALA A 483 -1.89 -23.95 9.14
CA ALA A 483 -1.70 -25.04 10.10
C ALA A 483 -0.25 -25.06 10.60
N ARG A 484 0.73 -24.95 9.69
CA ARG A 484 2.15 -24.85 10.08
C ARG A 484 2.41 -23.62 10.93
N LEU A 485 1.82 -22.46 10.64
CA LEU A 485 1.91 -21.25 11.48
C LEU A 485 1.37 -21.48 12.90
N ALA A 486 0.35 -22.34 13.06
CA ALA A 486 -0.23 -22.63 14.37
C ALA A 486 0.78 -23.34 15.28
N GLU A 487 1.69 -24.16 14.74
CA GLU A 487 2.69 -24.92 15.52
C GLU A 487 3.77 -24.04 16.18
N PRO A 488 4.48 -23.12 15.48
CA PRO A 488 5.33 -22.13 16.13
C PRO A 488 4.55 -21.22 17.05
N ASN A 489 3.29 -20.88 16.74
CA ASN A 489 2.47 -20.08 17.64
C ASN A 489 2.17 -20.79 18.96
N THR A 490 1.89 -22.10 18.94
CA THR A 490 1.69 -22.87 20.17
C THR A 490 3.00 -23.05 20.92
N LEU A 491 4.10 -23.39 20.24
CA LEU A 491 5.43 -23.53 20.85
C LEU A 491 5.90 -22.23 21.51
N LEU A 492 5.81 -21.11 20.80
CA LEU A 492 6.16 -19.79 21.33
C LEU A 492 5.17 -19.30 22.40
N ASN A 493 3.91 -19.69 22.34
CA ASN A 493 2.95 -19.40 23.41
C ASN A 493 3.15 -20.30 24.64
N MET A 494 3.72 -21.50 24.48
CA MET A 494 4.12 -22.37 25.60
C MET A 494 5.35 -21.80 26.30
N ASP A 495 6.35 -21.31 25.55
CA ASP A 495 7.45 -20.49 26.09
C ASP A 495 6.90 -19.19 26.73
N LYS A 496 5.83 -18.60 26.17
CA LYS A 496 5.13 -17.50 26.84
C LYS A 496 4.42 -17.93 28.09
N ARG A 497 3.94 -19.16 28.30
CA ARG A 497 3.33 -19.55 29.58
C ARG A 497 4.38 -19.78 30.67
N GLU A 498 5.57 -20.24 30.29
CA GLU A 498 6.73 -20.23 31.18
C GLU A 498 7.22 -18.79 31.46
N ASN A 499 7.07 -17.86 30.50
CA ASN A 499 7.36 -16.43 30.68
C ASN A 499 6.16 -15.56 31.18
N GLU A 500 4.92 -16.03 31.19
CA GLU A 500 3.71 -15.31 31.64
C GLU A 500 3.52 -15.54 33.14
N ALA A 501 4.12 -16.61 33.69
CA ALA A 501 4.47 -16.67 35.10
C ALA A 501 5.43 -15.53 35.52
N VAL A 502 6.01 -14.79 34.55
CA VAL A 502 6.91 -13.63 34.72
C VAL A 502 6.23 -12.30 34.33
N ASP A 503 4.96 -12.30 33.89
CA ASP A 503 4.29 -11.09 33.32
C ASP A 503 2.91 -10.75 33.92
N SER A 504 2.47 -11.39 35.01
CA SER A 504 1.26 -10.94 35.73
C SER A 504 1.58 -9.86 36.77
N VAL A 505 1.46 -8.59 36.38
CA VAL A 505 1.25 -7.49 37.33
C VAL A 505 -0.20 -7.61 37.82
N PRO A 506 -0.48 -7.74 39.14
CA PRO A 506 -1.85 -7.60 39.62
C PRO A 506 -2.32 -6.17 39.31
N ASP A 507 -3.47 -6.04 38.64
CA ASP A 507 -4.13 -4.75 38.47
C ASP A 507 -4.29 -4.09 39.85
N GLU A 508 -3.51 -3.04 40.13
CA GLU A 508 -3.75 -2.17 41.26
C GLU A 508 -5.11 -1.49 41.01
N GLU A 509 -6.12 -1.86 41.82
CA GLU A 509 -7.41 -1.18 41.87
C GLU A 509 -7.17 0.33 42.03
N PRO A 510 -7.91 1.20 41.30
CA PRO A 510 -7.68 2.63 41.37
C PRO A 510 -7.95 3.15 42.78
N GLU A 511 -6.88 3.59 43.46
CA GLU A 511 -6.96 4.31 44.72
C GLU A 511 -7.91 5.52 44.56
N ALA A 512 -8.89 5.60 45.46
CA ALA A 512 -9.84 6.69 45.52
C ALA A 512 -9.10 8.02 45.78
N PRO A 513 -9.51 9.13 45.15
CA PRO A 513 -8.79 10.40 45.24
C PRO A 513 -8.76 10.91 46.69
N GLU A 514 -7.55 11.10 47.21
CA GLU A 514 -7.30 11.74 48.51
C GLU A 514 -7.99 13.12 48.56
N ARG A 515 -8.86 13.28 49.55
CA ARG A 515 -9.45 14.58 49.90
C ARG A 515 -8.33 15.50 50.36
N ARG A 516 -8.09 16.59 49.62
CA ARG A 516 -7.33 17.75 50.08
C ARG A 516 -7.78 18.15 51.49
N ALA A 517 -6.94 17.90 52.48
CA ALA A 517 -7.10 18.45 53.81
C ALA A 517 -6.92 19.97 53.73
N MET A 518 -8.00 20.70 54.01
CA MET A 518 -7.95 22.14 54.23
C MET A 518 -7.00 22.46 55.38
N GLY A 519 -6.12 23.42 55.15
CA GLY A 519 -5.29 23.99 56.21
C GLY A 519 -6.13 24.57 57.34
N ARG A 520 -5.69 24.30 58.57
CA ARG A 520 -5.95 25.12 59.75
C ARG A 520 -4.69 25.17 60.61
N GLU A 521 -4.13 26.37 60.66
CA GLU A 521 -3.51 27.05 61.81
C GLU A 521 -2.84 26.18 62.89
N ARG A 522 -1.52 26.33 63.05
CA ARG A 522 -0.91 27.23 64.04
C ARG A 522 0.58 27.42 63.79
#